data_AF-A0A7L2LGU9-F1
#
_entry.id   AF-A0A7L2LGU9-F1
#
_cell.length_a   1.000
_cell.length_b   1.000
_cell.length_c   1.000
_cell.angle_alpha   90.00
_cell.angle_beta   90.00
_cell.angle_gamma   90.00
#
_symmetry.space_group_name_H-M   'P 1'
#
loop_
_entity.id
_entity.type
_entity.pdbx_description
1 polymer ?
#
loop_
_entity_poly.entity_id
_entity_poly.type
_entity_poly.pdbx_seq_one_letter_code
_entity_poly.pdbx_strand_id
1 'polypeptide(L)'
;RSSYSCCYFVLPCCFFDFHGKYSRRQSKKTQYREYLDFVAQVGFVCGFHVEEDCLRIPSTKRVSFIGKSRTYAAAERALIDQQITRFINSRRTCAVATCDGRVGLNHKDHCGGLCKEAGSEPPEDETETADTVWMPGFQPRERVEQIRNCASLPRDFVDEVVLNVANLLLNAAPQKSCSDKQGGNTNTWNQGESLSLREVAEHLNKETLKKLKSEYGGLQTLLKNNHQVFEVLNGRVHIRDWRKEKPPSKTKPEVKRRLSAEAFKTRLCWFFIHHPDGCSLPSEACPYAHGTEELR
;
A
#
# COMPACT_ATOMS: atom_id res chain seq x y z
N ARG A 1 12.12 10.64 -29.50
CA ARG A 1 12.94 11.89 -29.46
C ARG A 1 12.12 12.98 -28.77
N SER A 2 12.76 13.93 -28.08
CA SER A 2 12.07 15.03 -27.36
C SER A 2 12.56 16.40 -27.84
N SER A 3 11.76 17.46 -27.64
CA SER A 3 12.12 18.85 -27.98
C SER A 3 13.40 19.30 -27.26
N TYR A 4 14.07 20.33 -27.79
CA TYR A 4 15.25 20.92 -27.16
C TYR A 4 14.90 21.65 -25.85
N SER A 5 13.77 22.35 -25.82
CA SER A 5 13.23 23.03 -24.62
C SER A 5 12.44 22.10 -23.68
N CYS A 6 12.50 20.79 -23.91
CA CYS A 6 11.79 19.81 -23.07
C CYS A 6 12.39 19.80 -21.66
N CYS A 7 11.52 19.73 -20.66
CA CYS A 7 11.86 19.33 -19.29
C CYS A 7 11.20 17.99 -19.00
N TYR A 8 11.70 17.25 -18.01
CA TYR A 8 11.03 16.02 -17.56
C TYR A 8 11.00 15.90 -16.05
N PHE A 9 10.02 15.14 -15.57
CA PHE A 9 9.94 14.62 -14.23
C PHE A 9 9.72 13.11 -14.30
N VAL A 10 10.44 12.35 -13.48
CA VAL A 10 10.27 10.89 -13.41
C VAL A 10 10.33 10.41 -11.97
N LEU A 11 9.39 9.53 -11.60
CA LEU A 11 9.38 8.80 -10.33
C LEU A 11 9.64 7.30 -10.61
N PRO A 12 10.86 6.80 -10.43
CA PRO A 12 11.20 5.42 -10.75
C PRO A 12 10.61 4.44 -9.73
N CYS A 13 9.45 3.87 -10.05
CA CYS A 13 8.73 2.96 -9.16
C CYS A 13 8.78 1.48 -9.57
N CYS A 14 9.10 1.17 -10.83
CA CYS A 14 9.16 -0.19 -11.36
C CYS A 14 10.56 -0.47 -11.93
N PHE A 15 11.13 -1.63 -11.64
CA PHE A 15 12.50 -1.98 -12.03
C PHE A 15 12.57 -2.49 -13.47
N PHE A 16 12.47 -1.57 -14.43
CA PHE A 16 12.62 -1.88 -15.85
C PHE A 16 13.70 -1.00 -16.48
N ASP A 17 14.46 -1.64 -17.37
CA ASP A 17 15.40 -1.04 -18.30
C ASP A 17 14.74 -0.95 -19.70
N PHE A 18 15.48 -0.55 -20.73
CA PHE A 18 15.00 -0.43 -22.11
C PHE A 18 14.61 -1.74 -22.78
N HIS A 19 15.07 -2.90 -22.27
CA HIS A 19 14.86 -4.22 -22.88
C HIS A 19 14.19 -5.25 -21.94
N GLY A 20 13.81 -4.85 -20.73
CA GLY A 20 13.13 -5.74 -19.79
C GLY A 20 13.34 -5.38 -18.33
N LYS A 21 13.17 -6.36 -17.43
CA LYS A 21 13.41 -6.16 -15.99
C LYS A 21 14.87 -5.76 -15.73
N TYR A 22 15.06 -4.78 -14.87
CA TYR A 22 16.39 -4.31 -14.49
C TYR A 22 17.10 -5.37 -13.62
N SER A 23 18.17 -5.94 -14.15
CA SER A 23 19.06 -6.85 -13.42
C SER A 23 20.15 -6.06 -12.69
N ARG A 24 20.28 -6.35 -11.39
CA ARG A 24 21.31 -5.78 -10.53
C ARG A 24 22.70 -6.20 -11.01
N ARG A 25 23.63 -5.26 -11.10
CA ARG A 25 25.01 -5.49 -11.58
C ARG A 25 26.04 -5.51 -10.47
N GLN A 26 25.74 -4.93 -9.30
CA GLN A 26 26.69 -4.84 -8.19
C GLN A 26 26.05 -5.14 -6.84
N SER A 27 26.76 -5.88 -5.99
CA SER A 27 26.28 -6.26 -4.65
C SER A 27 26.46 -5.18 -3.58
N LYS A 28 27.17 -4.08 -3.88
CA LYS A 28 27.55 -3.04 -2.90
C LYS A 28 26.43 -2.06 -2.52
N LYS A 29 25.43 -1.86 -3.40
CA LYS A 29 24.33 -0.90 -3.21
C LYS A 29 22.98 -1.61 -3.18
N THR A 30 21.98 -1.07 -2.49
CA THR A 30 20.62 -1.64 -2.56
C THR A 30 20.13 -1.65 -4.01
N GLN A 31 19.27 -2.62 -4.37
CA GLN A 31 18.70 -2.71 -5.72
C GLN A 31 18.03 -1.39 -6.14
N TYR A 32 17.34 -0.73 -5.19
CA TYR A 32 16.69 0.55 -5.47
C TYR A 32 17.70 1.67 -5.74
N ARG A 33 18.76 1.82 -4.92
CA ARG A 33 19.77 2.86 -5.17
C ARG A 33 20.51 2.64 -6.49
N GLU A 34 20.86 1.39 -6.79
CA GLU A 34 21.51 1.08 -8.07
C GLU A 34 20.60 1.42 -9.27
N TYR A 35 19.30 1.13 -9.15
CA TYR A 35 18.34 1.50 -10.18
C TYR A 35 18.17 3.01 -10.31
N LEU A 36 18.16 3.75 -9.20
CA LEU A 36 18.14 5.23 -9.24
C LEU A 36 19.37 5.79 -9.95
N ASP A 37 20.56 5.26 -9.65
CA ASP A 37 21.79 5.65 -10.34
C ASP A 37 21.71 5.37 -11.85
N PHE A 38 21.11 4.24 -12.25
CA PHE A 38 20.83 3.95 -13.65
C PHE A 38 19.90 4.99 -14.28
N VAL A 39 18.77 5.33 -13.64
CA VAL A 39 17.83 6.31 -14.18
C VAL A 39 18.46 7.70 -14.28
N ALA A 40 19.27 8.11 -13.29
CA ALA A 40 20.05 9.34 -13.36
C ALA A 40 21.01 9.33 -14.57
N GLN A 41 21.72 8.21 -14.78
CA GLN A 41 22.58 8.01 -15.95
C GLN A 41 21.82 8.15 -17.27
N VAL A 42 20.59 7.62 -17.36
CA VAL A 42 19.74 7.83 -18.55
C VAL A 42 19.55 9.32 -18.82
N GLY A 43 19.23 10.10 -17.79
CA GLY A 43 19.05 11.55 -17.90
C GLY A 43 20.31 12.27 -18.39
N PHE A 44 21.48 11.93 -17.82
CA PHE A 44 22.76 12.51 -18.22
C PHE A 44 23.14 12.15 -19.66
N VAL A 45 22.95 10.90 -20.08
CA VAL A 45 23.20 10.46 -21.47
C VAL A 45 22.26 11.14 -22.45
N CYS A 46 21.03 11.42 -22.02
CA CYS A 46 20.09 12.23 -22.80
C CYS A 46 20.49 13.73 -22.85
N GLY A 47 21.59 14.11 -22.19
CA GLY A 47 22.12 15.47 -22.17
C GLY A 47 21.27 16.44 -21.38
N PHE A 48 20.72 16.01 -20.24
CA PHE A 48 19.97 16.87 -19.32
C PHE A 48 20.79 17.24 -18.09
N HIS A 49 20.54 18.44 -17.56
CA HIS A 49 20.85 18.76 -16.17
C HIS A 49 19.85 18.03 -15.26
N VAL A 50 20.29 16.94 -14.64
CA VAL A 50 19.46 16.06 -13.81
C VAL A 50 19.62 16.42 -12.34
N GLU A 51 18.50 16.70 -11.68
CA GLU A 51 18.42 16.88 -10.23
C GLU A 51 17.66 15.73 -9.58
N GLU A 52 18.15 15.27 -8.42
CA GLU A 52 17.51 14.26 -7.58
C GLU A 52 16.68 14.96 -6.48
N ASP A 53 15.44 14.54 -6.29
CA ASP A 53 14.56 15.06 -5.23
C ASP A 53 13.84 13.92 -4.50
N CYS A 54 13.40 14.17 -3.27
CA CYS A 54 12.66 13.23 -2.44
C CYS A 54 11.24 13.72 -2.17
N LEU A 55 10.27 13.09 -2.83
CA LEU A 55 8.86 13.42 -2.68
C LEU A 55 8.34 13.09 -1.27
N ARG A 56 7.46 13.94 -0.77
CA ARG A 56 6.73 13.71 0.49
C ARG A 56 5.50 12.82 0.26
N ILE A 57 5.75 11.56 -0.12
CA ILE A 57 4.71 10.55 -0.36
C ILE A 57 4.90 9.34 0.57
N PRO A 58 3.84 8.54 0.83
CA PRO A 58 3.91 7.38 1.72
C PRO A 58 4.65 6.17 1.12
N SER A 59 5.15 6.27 -0.11
CA SER A 59 5.92 5.22 -0.78
C SER A 59 7.37 5.15 -0.29
N THR A 60 7.93 3.94 -0.24
CA THR A 60 9.38 3.75 -0.05
C THR A 60 10.18 4.13 -1.31
N LYS A 61 9.52 4.13 -2.48
CA LYS A 61 10.08 4.59 -3.76
C LYS A 61 9.66 6.03 -4.00
N ARG A 62 10.30 6.96 -3.28
CA ARG A 62 9.97 8.39 -3.26
C ARG A 62 11.02 9.30 -3.87
N VAL A 63 12.15 8.74 -4.30
CA VAL A 63 13.19 9.51 -4.99
C VAL A 63 12.77 9.71 -6.44
N SER A 64 12.76 10.95 -6.91
CA SER A 64 12.42 11.35 -8.27
C SER A 64 13.58 12.11 -8.91
N PHE A 65 13.56 12.19 -10.24
CA PHE A 65 14.51 12.98 -11.00
C PHE A 65 13.81 14.03 -11.86
N ILE A 66 14.45 15.21 -11.95
CA ILE A 66 13.99 16.34 -12.74
C ILE A 66 15.08 16.69 -13.76
N GLY A 67 14.73 16.69 -15.04
CA GLY A 67 15.59 17.21 -16.10
C GLY A 67 15.18 18.65 -16.45
N LYS A 68 16.01 19.64 -16.10
CA LYS A 68 15.68 21.06 -16.27
C LYS A 68 15.96 21.62 -17.66
N SER A 69 17.15 21.37 -18.18
CA SER A 69 17.61 21.94 -19.46
C SER A 69 18.63 21.03 -20.12
N ARG A 70 18.91 21.29 -21.40
CA ARG A 70 19.95 20.59 -22.15
C ARG A 70 21.33 21.09 -21.75
N THR A 71 22.30 20.17 -21.70
CA THR A 71 23.71 20.46 -21.41
C THR A 71 24.55 20.69 -22.68
N TYR A 72 23.93 20.66 -23.86
CA TYR A 72 24.56 20.74 -25.17
C TYR A 72 23.79 21.73 -26.05
N ALA A 73 24.43 22.30 -27.06
CA ALA A 73 23.82 23.26 -27.98
C ALA A 73 22.90 22.59 -29.02
N ALA A 74 21.91 23.31 -29.55
CA ALA A 74 20.92 22.73 -30.48
C ALA A 74 21.54 22.06 -31.74
N ALA A 75 22.69 22.56 -32.20
CA ALA A 75 23.44 21.98 -33.32
C ALA A 75 24.01 20.58 -33.02
N GLU A 76 24.31 20.27 -31.76
CA GLU A 76 24.91 19.00 -31.33
C GLU A 76 23.88 17.88 -31.14
N ARG A 77 22.59 18.18 -31.32
CA ARG A 77 21.47 17.24 -31.09
C ARG A 77 21.63 15.92 -31.83
N ALA A 78 22.12 15.95 -33.07
CA ALA A 78 22.33 14.74 -33.85
C ALA A 78 23.42 13.84 -33.25
N LEU A 79 24.50 14.43 -32.71
CA LEU A 79 25.57 13.69 -32.03
C LEU A 79 25.07 13.05 -30.73
N ILE A 80 24.28 13.80 -29.94
CA ILE A 80 23.70 13.28 -28.71
C ILE A 80 22.68 12.18 -29.00
N ASP A 81 21.84 12.31 -30.03
CA ASP A 81 20.91 11.25 -30.45
C ASP A 81 21.66 9.96 -30.82
N GLN A 82 22.84 10.05 -31.46
CA GLN A 82 23.69 8.88 -31.70
C GLN A 82 24.27 8.29 -30.41
N GLN A 83 24.67 9.12 -29.44
CA GLN A 83 25.15 8.65 -28.12
C GLN A 83 24.03 7.93 -27.35
N ILE A 84 22.82 8.48 -27.35
CA ILE A 84 21.63 7.85 -26.75
C ILE A 84 21.37 6.49 -27.39
N THR A 85 21.39 6.42 -28.72
CA THR A 85 21.18 5.17 -29.46
C THR A 85 22.23 4.12 -29.10
N ARG A 86 23.51 4.52 -29.03
CA ARG A 86 24.61 3.64 -28.58
C ARG A 86 24.41 3.15 -27.14
N PHE A 87 23.96 4.01 -26.24
CA PHE A 87 23.70 3.65 -24.85
C PHE A 87 22.53 2.68 -24.70
N ILE A 88 21.43 2.87 -25.44
CA ILE A 88 20.30 1.94 -25.43
C ILE A 88 20.75 0.56 -25.95
N ASN A 89 21.55 0.54 -27.03
CA ASN A 89 22.02 -0.70 -27.64
C ASN A 89 23.05 -1.45 -26.76
N SER A 90 23.93 -0.75 -26.05
CA SER A 90 24.91 -1.39 -25.16
C SER A 90 24.27 -2.10 -23.96
N ARG A 91 22.99 -1.82 -23.67
CA ARG A 91 22.23 -2.51 -22.62
C ARG A 91 21.66 -3.85 -23.10
N ARG A 92 21.47 -4.07 -24.42
CA ARG A 92 21.04 -5.37 -24.98
C ARG A 92 22.05 -6.48 -24.68
N THR A 93 23.33 -6.21 -24.88
CA THR A 93 24.41 -7.21 -24.71
C THR A 93 24.56 -7.67 -23.26
N CYS A 94 24.19 -6.85 -22.28
CA CYS A 94 24.16 -7.26 -20.88
C CYS A 94 22.93 -8.09 -20.49
N ALA A 95 21.82 -7.99 -21.21
CA ALA A 95 20.61 -8.77 -20.90
C ALA A 95 20.80 -10.27 -21.24
N VAL A 96 21.51 -10.55 -22.35
CA VAL A 96 21.78 -11.92 -22.82
C VAL A 96 22.81 -12.64 -21.95
N ALA A 97 23.74 -11.92 -21.30
CA ALA A 97 24.76 -12.53 -20.45
C ALA A 97 24.23 -13.11 -19.12
N THR A 98 22.96 -12.89 -18.77
CA THR A 98 22.37 -13.32 -17.48
C THR A 98 21.40 -14.49 -17.58
N CYS A 99 21.21 -15.10 -18.76
CA CYS A 99 20.36 -16.27 -18.92
C CYS A 99 21.09 -17.62 -18.90
N ASP A 100 22.43 -17.66 -18.82
CA ASP A 100 23.20 -18.92 -18.86
C ASP A 100 23.64 -19.40 -17.46
N GLY A 101 22.67 -19.49 -16.57
CA GLY A 101 22.82 -19.96 -15.20
C GLY A 101 21.78 -21.01 -14.83
N ARG A 102 21.49 -21.97 -15.74
CA ARG A 102 20.79 -23.19 -15.37
C ARG A 102 21.81 -24.30 -15.16
N VAL A 103 22.04 -24.60 -13.89
CA VAL A 103 22.65 -25.85 -13.42
C VAL A 103 21.98 -27.01 -14.14
N GLY A 104 22.83 -27.83 -14.79
CA GLY A 104 22.42 -28.92 -15.65
C GLY A 104 21.66 -30.02 -14.90
N LEU A 105 20.58 -30.47 -15.51
CA LEU A 105 20.19 -31.87 -15.50
C LEU A 105 20.10 -32.32 -16.96
N ASN A 106 20.83 -33.41 -17.23
CA ASN A 106 21.04 -34.02 -18.52
C ASN A 106 19.75 -34.29 -19.29
N HIS A 107 19.64 -33.74 -20.51
CA HIS A 107 19.06 -34.50 -21.61
C HIS A 107 19.74 -34.09 -22.91
N LYS A 108 20.30 -35.10 -23.59
CA LYS A 108 20.78 -35.00 -24.97
C LYS A 108 19.57 -34.66 -25.84
N ASP A 109 19.73 -33.71 -26.76
CA ASP A 109 19.24 -33.88 -28.13
C ASP A 109 20.05 -33.03 -29.10
N HIS A 110 20.52 -33.72 -30.14
CA HIS A 110 21.18 -33.19 -31.32
C HIS A 110 20.13 -32.74 -32.34
N CYS A 111 20.30 -31.54 -32.88
CA CYS A 111 20.14 -31.12 -34.30
C CYS A 111 19.93 -29.60 -34.27
N GLY A 112 20.65 -28.71 -34.94
CA GLY A 112 21.46 -28.79 -36.15
C GLY A 112 21.09 -27.56 -36.99
N GLY A 113 22.07 -26.68 -37.26
CA GLY A 113 22.11 -25.92 -38.50
C GLY A 113 21.42 -24.53 -38.59
N LEU A 114 22.30 -23.54 -38.74
CA LEU A 114 22.31 -22.53 -39.81
C LEU A 114 21.55 -21.20 -39.67
N CYS A 115 22.35 -20.14 -39.57
CA CYS A 115 22.03 -18.76 -39.94
C CYS A 115 21.69 -18.64 -41.43
N LYS A 116 20.71 -17.80 -41.78
CA LYS A 116 20.70 -17.03 -43.04
C LYS A 116 20.06 -15.65 -42.84
N GLU A 117 20.80 -14.63 -43.23
CA GLU A 117 20.29 -13.30 -43.60
C GLU A 117 19.71 -13.35 -45.02
N ALA A 118 18.63 -12.59 -45.30
CA ALA A 118 18.40 -11.86 -46.56
C ALA A 118 17.03 -11.12 -46.58
N GLY A 119 17.07 -9.79 -46.84
CA GLY A 119 16.25 -9.09 -47.85
C GLY A 119 14.78 -8.69 -47.57
N SER A 120 14.53 -7.37 -47.52
CA SER A 120 13.53 -6.52 -48.22
C SER A 120 12.17 -7.12 -48.65
N GLU A 121 10.96 -6.56 -48.50
CA GLU A 121 10.35 -5.21 -48.41
C GLU A 121 8.84 -5.41 -47.96
N PRO A 122 8.02 -4.37 -47.71
CA PRO A 122 6.94 -4.37 -46.71
C PRO A 122 5.55 -4.80 -47.25
N PRO A 123 4.61 -5.21 -46.37
CA PRO A 123 3.19 -5.10 -46.64
C PRO A 123 2.57 -3.90 -45.91
N GLU A 124 1.82 -3.11 -46.68
CA GLU A 124 0.96 -2.04 -46.22
C GLU A 124 -0.29 -2.60 -45.49
N ASP A 125 -0.72 -1.81 -44.51
CA ASP A 125 -2.09 -1.66 -44.00
C ASP A 125 -2.84 -2.90 -43.50
N GLU A 126 -2.65 -3.26 -42.22
CA GLU A 126 -3.67 -4.00 -41.45
C GLU A 126 -3.76 -3.49 -39.99
N THR A 127 -4.82 -2.73 -39.73
CA THR A 127 -5.63 -2.70 -38.50
C THR A 127 -4.94 -2.60 -37.14
N GLU A 128 -5.11 -1.44 -36.52
CA GLU A 128 -5.07 -1.24 -35.07
C GLU A 128 -5.97 -2.24 -34.34
N THR A 129 -5.40 -3.31 -33.80
CA THR A 129 -5.69 -3.90 -32.47
C THR A 129 -4.87 -5.16 -32.29
N ALA A 130 -3.59 -5.00 -31.98
CA ALA A 130 -2.86 -5.97 -31.19
C ALA A 130 -2.18 -5.16 -30.10
N ASP A 131 -2.43 -5.52 -28.85
CA ASP A 131 -1.58 -5.13 -27.72
C ASP A 131 -0.18 -5.63 -28.02
N THR A 132 0.58 -4.88 -28.82
CA THR A 132 1.98 -5.16 -29.09
C THR A 132 2.65 -5.04 -27.74
N VAL A 133 2.95 -6.18 -27.13
CA VAL A 133 3.59 -6.29 -25.82
C VAL A 133 4.91 -5.51 -25.91
N TRP A 134 4.87 -4.23 -25.49
CA TRP A 134 5.96 -3.27 -25.65
C TRP A 134 7.27 -3.84 -25.10
N MET A 135 7.19 -4.63 -24.03
CA MET A 135 8.27 -5.49 -23.56
C MET A 135 7.73 -6.74 -22.85
N PRO A 136 8.40 -7.90 -23.01
CA PRO A 136 8.04 -9.12 -22.29
C PRO A 136 8.00 -8.91 -20.77
N GLY A 137 6.86 -9.20 -20.16
CA GLY A 137 6.65 -9.12 -18.72
C GLY A 137 6.50 -7.71 -18.16
N PHE A 138 6.39 -6.67 -19.00
CA PHE A 138 5.91 -5.36 -18.56
C PHE A 138 4.38 -5.34 -18.62
N GLN A 139 3.74 -5.14 -17.47
CA GLN A 139 2.29 -4.97 -17.38
C GLN A 139 2.02 -3.53 -16.90
N PRO A 140 1.53 -2.64 -17.78
CA PRO A 140 1.08 -1.32 -17.38
C PRO A 140 0.01 -1.43 -16.29
N ARG A 141 -0.05 -0.45 -15.38
CA ARG A 141 -1.21 -0.36 -14.48
C ARG A 141 -2.46 -0.07 -15.29
N GLU A 142 -3.59 -0.60 -14.82
CA GLU A 142 -4.90 -0.19 -15.33
C GLU A 142 -5.05 1.33 -15.22
N ARG A 143 -5.69 1.94 -16.23
CA ARG A 143 -5.86 3.39 -16.31
C ARG A 143 -6.62 3.97 -15.10
N VAL A 144 -7.45 3.17 -14.45
CA VAL A 144 -8.24 3.55 -13.28
C VAL A 144 -7.78 2.70 -12.10
N GLU A 145 -7.12 3.33 -11.11
CA GLU A 145 -6.84 2.66 -9.84
C GLU A 145 -8.14 2.52 -9.04
N GLN A 146 -8.60 1.28 -8.83
CA GLN A 146 -9.74 1.03 -7.95
C GLN A 146 -9.34 1.30 -6.50
N ILE A 147 -9.97 2.29 -5.87
CA ILE A 147 -9.78 2.57 -4.44
C ILE A 147 -10.47 1.45 -3.64
N ARG A 148 -9.71 0.46 -3.20
CA ARG A 148 -10.20 -0.63 -2.35
C ARG A 148 -9.83 -0.38 -0.90
N ASN A 149 -10.63 0.36 -0.15
CA ASN A 149 -10.35 0.60 1.27
C ASN A 149 -11.50 0.06 2.12
N CYS A 150 -11.19 -0.41 3.33
CA CYS A 150 -12.24 -0.84 4.27
C CYS A 150 -13.21 0.31 4.67
N ALA A 151 -12.94 1.55 4.25
CA ALA A 151 -13.80 2.72 4.48
C ALA A 151 -14.88 2.93 3.39
N SER A 152 -14.74 2.30 2.21
CA SER A 152 -15.73 2.32 1.13
C SER A 152 -16.79 1.22 1.28
N LEU A 153 -16.61 0.32 2.27
CA LEU A 153 -17.59 -0.71 2.58
C LEU A 153 -18.92 -0.09 3.06
N PRO A 154 -20.07 -0.69 2.70
CA PRO A 154 -21.37 -0.24 3.21
C PRO A 154 -21.41 -0.24 4.73
N ARG A 155 -21.96 0.82 5.34
CA ARG A 155 -22.01 0.98 6.80
C ARG A 155 -22.75 -0.16 7.47
N ASP A 156 -23.89 -0.59 6.93
CA ASP A 156 -24.67 -1.71 7.45
C ASP A 156 -23.85 -3.00 7.58
N PHE A 157 -22.99 -3.27 6.59
CA PHE A 157 -22.09 -4.42 6.61
C PHE A 157 -20.99 -4.27 7.68
N VAL A 158 -20.43 -3.06 7.82
CA VAL A 158 -19.44 -2.78 8.87
C VAL A 158 -20.07 -2.95 10.24
N ASP A 159 -21.26 -2.40 10.45
CA ASP A 159 -22.00 -2.45 11.72
C ASP A 159 -22.37 -3.89 12.09
N GLU A 160 -22.82 -4.70 11.12
CA GLU A 160 -23.06 -6.13 11.32
C GLU A 160 -21.78 -6.87 11.79
N VAL A 161 -20.64 -6.62 11.13
CA VAL A 161 -19.36 -7.24 11.52
C VAL A 161 -18.92 -6.75 12.90
N VAL A 162 -19.02 -5.45 13.18
CA VAL A 162 -18.67 -4.87 14.48
C VAL A 162 -19.53 -5.47 15.58
N LEU A 163 -20.84 -5.58 15.39
CA LEU A 163 -21.76 -6.19 16.36
C LEU A 163 -21.43 -7.65 16.61
N ASN A 164 -21.21 -8.44 15.55
CA ASN A 164 -20.86 -9.85 15.67
C ASN A 164 -19.55 -10.04 16.46
N VAL A 165 -18.52 -9.26 16.15
CA VAL A 165 -17.24 -9.33 16.87
C VAL A 165 -17.38 -8.85 18.32
N ALA A 166 -18.16 -7.80 18.58
CA ALA A 166 -18.37 -7.31 19.94
C ALA A 166 -19.14 -8.32 20.80
N ASN A 167 -20.21 -8.91 20.26
CA ASN A 167 -20.96 -9.96 20.95
C ASN A 167 -20.10 -11.19 21.23
N LEU A 168 -19.21 -11.56 20.30
CA LEU A 168 -18.27 -12.66 20.51
C LEU A 168 -17.33 -12.38 21.69
N LEU A 169 -16.78 -11.16 21.78
CA LEU A 169 -15.90 -10.77 22.89
C LEU A 169 -16.67 -10.71 24.23
N LEU A 170 -17.92 -10.24 24.22
CA LEU A 170 -18.76 -10.14 25.43
C LEU A 170 -19.26 -11.51 25.93
N ASN A 171 -19.59 -12.42 25.02
CA ASN A 171 -20.15 -13.74 25.33
C ASN A 171 -19.08 -14.81 25.60
N ALA A 172 -17.82 -14.56 25.23
CA ALA A 172 -16.70 -15.42 25.60
C ALA A 172 -16.43 -15.41 27.12
N ALA A 173 -17.00 -14.46 27.87
CA ALA A 173 -16.88 -14.42 29.32
C ALA A 173 -17.53 -15.66 29.97
N PRO A 174 -16.79 -16.49 30.71
CA PRO A 174 -17.37 -17.59 31.46
C PRO A 174 -18.30 -17.03 32.55
N GLN A 175 -19.46 -17.66 32.72
CA GLN A 175 -20.29 -17.53 33.92
C GLN A 175 -19.38 -17.63 35.16
N LYS A 176 -19.44 -16.60 36.01
CA LYS A 176 -18.73 -16.45 37.29
C LYS A 176 -18.47 -17.79 37.98
N SER A 177 -17.21 -18.24 38.01
CA SER A 177 -16.77 -19.22 39.01
C SER A 177 -16.33 -18.46 40.28
N CYS A 178 -16.95 -18.84 41.40
CA CYS A 178 -16.64 -18.34 42.73
C CYS A 178 -15.23 -18.78 43.19
N SER A 179 -14.37 -17.81 43.51
CA SER A 179 -13.30 -17.81 44.54
C SER A 179 -12.39 -16.61 44.24
N ASP A 180 -11.97 -15.72 45.13
CA ASP A 180 -11.95 -15.70 46.59
C ASP A 180 -11.76 -14.23 47.04
N LYS A 181 -11.96 -13.97 48.33
CA LYS A 181 -12.07 -12.66 48.98
C LYS A 181 -10.79 -11.79 48.90
N GLN A 182 -10.91 -10.52 48.49
CA GLN A 182 -10.48 -9.32 49.25
C GLN A 182 -10.74 -8.03 48.43
N GLY A 183 -11.46 -7.05 49.01
CA GLY A 183 -11.33 -5.62 48.67
C GLY A 183 -12.25 -5.09 47.56
N GLY A 184 -13.32 -4.40 47.96
CA GLY A 184 -14.35 -3.91 47.06
C GLY A 184 -13.92 -2.82 46.06
N ASN A 185 -14.57 -2.83 44.89
CA ASN A 185 -15.16 -1.63 44.32
C ASN A 185 -16.25 -2.03 43.31
N THR A 186 -17.46 -1.53 43.50
CA THR A 186 -18.62 -1.65 42.60
C THR A 186 -18.34 -0.87 41.31
N ASN A 187 -17.65 -1.45 40.33
CA ASN A 187 -17.57 -0.87 38.98
C ASN A 187 -17.13 -1.87 37.88
N THR A 188 -17.69 -3.08 37.88
CA THR A 188 -17.36 -4.10 36.87
C THR A 188 -18.17 -3.89 35.59
N TRP A 189 -17.74 -2.94 34.74
CA TRP A 189 -18.23 -2.84 33.37
C TRP A 189 -17.68 -4.02 32.56
N ASN A 190 -18.54 -4.74 31.83
CA ASN A 190 -18.15 -5.91 31.08
C ASN A 190 -17.24 -5.55 29.89
N GLN A 191 -15.93 -5.75 30.05
CA GLN A 191 -14.96 -5.53 28.98
C GLN A 191 -14.90 -6.73 28.00
N GLY A 192 -15.58 -7.84 28.31
CA GLY A 192 -15.46 -9.10 27.58
C GLY A 192 -14.07 -9.73 27.71
N GLU A 193 -13.83 -10.78 26.92
CA GLU A 193 -12.52 -11.41 26.79
C GLU A 193 -11.70 -10.84 25.62
N SER A 194 -10.41 -11.18 25.58
CA SER A 194 -9.53 -10.86 24.46
C SER A 194 -9.45 -12.04 23.49
N LEU A 195 -9.77 -11.81 22.21
CA LEU A 195 -9.62 -12.83 21.17
C LEU A 195 -8.51 -12.47 20.19
N SER A 196 -7.77 -13.46 19.72
CA SER A 196 -6.83 -13.30 18.62
C SER A 196 -7.59 -13.02 17.32
N LEU A 197 -6.93 -12.31 16.39
CA LEU A 197 -7.47 -12.06 15.05
C LEU A 197 -7.86 -13.35 14.32
N ARG A 198 -7.21 -14.47 14.65
CA ARG A 198 -7.53 -15.79 14.09
C ARG A 198 -8.86 -16.30 14.63
N GLU A 199 -9.06 -16.29 15.94
CA GLU A 199 -10.32 -16.72 16.57
C GLU A 199 -11.50 -15.87 16.09
N VAL A 200 -11.30 -14.55 15.99
CA VAL A 200 -12.32 -13.65 15.43
C VAL A 200 -12.63 -14.01 13.98
N ALA A 201 -11.61 -14.31 13.17
CA ALA A 201 -11.83 -14.72 11.78
C ALA A 201 -12.55 -16.06 11.68
N GLU A 202 -12.27 -17.03 12.54
CA GLU A 202 -12.92 -18.35 12.53
C GLU A 202 -14.44 -18.27 12.81
N HIS A 203 -14.88 -17.28 13.58
CA HIS A 203 -16.30 -17.03 13.87
C HIS A 203 -17.02 -16.18 12.81
N LEU A 204 -16.29 -15.55 11.90
CA LEU A 204 -16.88 -14.77 10.81
C LEU A 204 -17.14 -15.65 9.59
N ASN A 205 -18.25 -15.39 8.90
CA ASN A 205 -18.61 -16.13 7.69
C ASN A 205 -17.53 -16.03 6.61
N LYS A 206 -17.32 -17.13 5.86
CA LYS A 206 -16.33 -17.20 4.77
C LYS A 206 -16.56 -16.13 3.70
N GLU A 207 -17.84 -15.81 3.42
CA GLU A 207 -18.28 -14.74 2.51
C GLU A 207 -17.77 -13.36 2.99
N THR A 208 -18.03 -13.04 4.27
CA THR A 208 -17.60 -11.81 4.93
C THR A 208 -16.08 -11.66 4.89
N LEU A 209 -15.33 -12.74 5.19
CA LEU A 209 -13.87 -12.72 5.14
C LEU A 209 -13.32 -12.53 3.72
N LYS A 210 -13.93 -13.13 2.71
CA LYS A 210 -13.54 -12.93 1.30
C LYS A 210 -13.71 -11.47 0.91
N LYS A 211 -14.85 -10.86 1.27
CA LYS A 211 -15.14 -9.44 1.02
C LYS A 211 -14.18 -8.51 1.77
N LEU A 212 -13.80 -8.85 3.00
CA LEU A 212 -12.79 -8.08 3.74
C LEU A 212 -11.39 -8.24 3.15
N LYS A 213 -11.04 -9.43 2.65
CA LYS A 213 -9.74 -9.69 1.99
C LYS A 213 -9.61 -9.04 0.61
N SER A 214 -10.71 -8.82 -0.10
CA SER A 214 -10.68 -8.09 -1.37
C SER A 214 -10.41 -6.60 -1.19
N GLU A 215 -10.70 -6.05 -0.01
CA GLU A 215 -10.34 -4.68 0.37
C GLU A 215 -8.92 -4.60 0.92
N TYR A 216 -8.18 -3.53 0.60
CA TYR A 216 -6.85 -3.33 1.18
C TYR A 216 -6.98 -3.14 2.70
N GLY A 217 -6.30 -4.01 3.47
CA GLY A 217 -6.18 -3.93 4.91
C GLY A 217 -6.94 -5.01 5.72
N GLY A 218 -7.91 -5.71 5.12
CA GLY A 218 -8.59 -6.84 5.74
C GLY A 218 -9.31 -6.55 7.07
N LEU A 219 -9.67 -7.63 7.78
CA LEU A 219 -10.37 -7.60 9.08
C LEU A 219 -9.63 -6.75 10.12
N GLN A 220 -8.30 -6.85 10.19
CA GLN A 220 -7.51 -6.10 11.15
C GLN A 220 -7.65 -4.58 10.96
N THR A 221 -7.67 -4.11 9.70
CA THR A 221 -7.82 -2.68 9.40
C THR A 221 -9.23 -2.21 9.71
N LEU A 222 -10.25 -3.03 9.42
CA LEU A 222 -11.63 -2.73 9.80
C LEU A 222 -11.76 -2.51 11.32
N LEU A 223 -11.20 -3.42 12.13
CA LEU A 223 -11.26 -3.32 13.59
C LEU A 223 -10.47 -2.12 14.11
N LYS A 224 -9.30 -1.82 13.51
CA LYS A 224 -8.51 -0.61 13.85
C LYS A 224 -9.23 0.70 13.50
N ASN A 225 -9.98 0.72 12.40
CA ASN A 225 -10.74 1.90 11.97
C ASN A 225 -11.92 2.17 12.92
N ASN A 226 -12.55 1.10 13.43
CA ASN A 226 -13.61 1.15 14.45
C ASN A 226 -13.06 1.35 15.87
N HIS A 227 -12.21 2.37 16.01
CA HIS A 227 -11.50 2.72 17.24
C HIS A 227 -12.41 3.13 18.41
N GLN A 228 -13.68 3.41 18.14
CA GLN A 228 -14.68 3.64 19.19
C GLN A 228 -14.86 2.37 20.02
N VAL A 229 -14.98 1.22 19.35
CA VAL A 229 -15.40 -0.06 19.95
C VAL A 229 -14.21 -0.94 20.28
N PHE A 230 -13.23 -1.04 19.37
CA PHE A 230 -12.16 -2.02 19.49
C PHE A 230 -10.78 -1.41 19.71
N GLU A 231 -9.96 -2.15 20.45
CA GLU A 231 -8.53 -1.91 20.58
C GLU A 231 -7.75 -3.17 20.13
N VAL A 232 -6.87 -3.02 19.13
CA VAL A 232 -6.09 -4.12 18.57
C VAL A 232 -4.64 -4.00 19.02
N LEU A 233 -4.24 -4.80 20.01
CA LEU A 233 -2.88 -4.86 20.57
C LEU A 233 -2.30 -6.26 20.39
N ASN A 234 -1.05 -6.35 19.91
CA ASN A 234 -0.31 -7.61 19.76
C ASN A 234 -1.08 -8.72 19.00
N GLY A 235 -1.91 -8.35 18.01
CA GLY A 235 -2.72 -9.30 17.24
C GLY A 235 -3.95 -9.85 17.99
N ARG A 236 -4.28 -9.29 19.15
CA ARG A 236 -5.50 -9.54 19.90
C ARG A 236 -6.43 -8.33 19.85
N VAL A 237 -7.72 -8.60 19.83
CA VAL A 237 -8.81 -7.64 19.77
C VAL A 237 -9.48 -7.62 21.13
N HIS A 238 -9.69 -6.42 21.65
CA HIS A 238 -10.36 -6.17 22.92
C HIS A 238 -11.47 -5.15 22.70
N ILE A 239 -12.50 -5.19 23.53
CA ILE A 239 -13.41 -4.07 23.65
C ILE A 239 -12.68 -2.94 24.38
N ARG A 240 -12.73 -1.75 23.79
CA ARG A 240 -12.03 -0.57 24.28
C ARG A 240 -12.72 0.00 25.51
N ASP A 241 -12.00 0.05 26.62
CA ASP A 241 -12.46 0.73 27.83
C ASP A 241 -11.90 2.16 27.89
N TRP A 242 -12.76 3.14 27.64
CA TRP A 242 -12.42 4.56 27.64
C TRP A 242 -12.05 5.10 29.04
N ARG A 243 -12.37 4.40 30.14
CA ARG A 243 -11.94 4.79 31.50
C ARG A 243 -10.44 4.59 31.72
N LYS A 244 -9.84 3.63 31.01
CA LYS A 244 -8.41 3.28 31.13
C LYS A 244 -7.52 4.14 30.23
N GLU A 245 -8.09 5.07 29.47
CA GLU A 245 -7.31 5.93 28.59
C GLU A 245 -6.40 6.85 29.41
N LYS A 246 -5.09 6.73 29.20
CA LYS A 246 -4.13 7.68 29.78
C LYS A 246 -4.48 9.08 29.24
N PRO A 247 -4.55 10.11 30.09
CA PRO A 247 -4.81 11.47 29.62
C PRO A 247 -3.80 11.80 28.52
N PRO A 248 -4.23 12.48 27.44
CA PRO A 248 -3.36 12.78 26.33
C PRO A 248 -2.12 13.49 26.87
N SER A 249 -0.96 12.87 26.68
CA SER A 249 0.33 13.50 26.99
C SER A 249 0.31 14.93 26.48
N LYS A 250 0.78 15.89 27.29
CA LYS A 250 0.80 17.34 27.02
C LYS A 250 1.53 17.74 25.72
N THR A 251 2.04 16.77 24.97
CA THR A 251 2.75 16.86 23.68
C THR A 251 1.88 16.57 22.45
N LYS A 252 0.54 16.69 22.50
CA LYS A 252 -0.25 16.73 21.25
C LYS A 252 -0.14 18.13 20.62
N PRO A 253 0.28 18.26 19.34
CA PRO A 253 0.30 19.55 18.64
C PRO A 253 -1.11 20.17 18.63
N GLU A 254 -1.21 21.50 18.79
CA GLU A 254 -2.47 22.24 18.96
C GLU A 254 -3.54 21.92 17.89
N VAL A 255 -3.10 21.67 16.65
CA VAL A 255 -3.96 21.28 15.53
C VAL A 255 -4.78 20.02 15.85
N LYS A 256 -4.18 19.02 16.51
CA LYS A 256 -4.89 17.78 16.90
C LYS A 256 -5.88 18.02 18.04
N ARG A 257 -5.67 19.02 18.91
CA ARG A 257 -6.60 19.36 19.99
C ARG A 257 -7.86 20.02 19.43
N ARG A 258 -7.72 20.91 18.44
CA ARG A 258 -8.87 21.53 17.74
C ARG A 258 -9.73 20.49 17.02
N LEU A 259 -9.10 19.56 16.29
CA LEU A 259 -9.81 18.48 15.59
C LEU A 259 -10.59 17.55 16.55
N SER A 260 -10.08 17.30 17.76
CA SER A 260 -10.82 16.52 18.76
C SER A 260 -12.00 17.27 19.37
N ALA A 261 -11.93 18.61 19.45
CA ALA A 261 -13.03 19.43 19.92
C ALA A 261 -14.13 19.57 18.84
N GLU A 262 -13.75 19.68 17.57
CA GLU A 262 -14.69 19.70 16.43
C GLU A 262 -15.39 18.35 16.22
N ALA A 263 -14.71 17.23 16.54
CA ALA A 263 -15.30 15.90 16.43
C ALA A 263 -16.18 15.50 17.63
N PHE A 264 -16.27 16.32 18.68
CA PHE A 264 -16.99 16.01 19.91
C PHE A 264 -18.50 15.92 19.67
N LYS A 265 -19.09 14.77 19.98
CA LYS A 265 -20.53 14.47 19.82
C LYS A 265 -21.06 14.59 18.38
N THR A 266 -20.21 14.39 17.38
CA THR A 266 -20.61 14.33 15.96
C THR A 266 -21.19 12.98 15.54
N ARG A 267 -21.07 11.96 16.40
CA ARG A 267 -21.55 10.59 16.16
C ARG A 267 -22.17 10.01 17.43
N LEU A 268 -23.13 9.11 17.24
CA LEU A 268 -23.74 8.36 18.33
C LEU A 268 -22.73 7.43 19.01
N CYS A 269 -22.92 7.25 20.32
CA CYS A 269 -22.09 6.36 21.11
C CYS A 269 -22.49 4.90 20.86
N TRP A 270 -21.60 4.13 20.23
CA TRP A 270 -21.84 2.71 19.96
C TRP A 270 -22.12 1.93 21.26
N PHE A 271 -21.38 2.22 22.34
CA PHE A 271 -21.59 1.55 23.63
C PHE A 271 -22.94 1.87 24.26
N PHE A 272 -23.46 3.08 24.06
CA PHE A 272 -24.78 3.44 24.58
C PHE A 272 -25.89 2.64 23.86
N ILE A 273 -25.73 2.38 22.56
CA ILE A 273 -26.76 1.72 21.75
C ILE A 273 -26.67 0.19 21.87
N HIS A 274 -25.46 -0.38 21.89
CA HIS A 274 -25.25 -1.81 21.65
C HIS A 274 -24.61 -2.57 22.80
N HIS A 275 -24.00 -1.90 23.78
CA HIS A 275 -23.36 -2.59 24.89
C HIS A 275 -24.38 -2.96 25.97
N PRO A 276 -24.37 -4.19 26.51
CA PRO A 276 -25.36 -4.63 27.51
C PRO A 276 -25.32 -3.79 28.80
N ASP A 277 -24.15 -3.34 29.22
CA ASP A 277 -23.97 -2.46 30.40
C ASP A 277 -24.04 -0.96 30.05
N GLY A 278 -24.34 -0.61 28.79
CA GLY A 278 -24.27 0.76 28.29
C GLY A 278 -22.85 1.32 28.21
N CYS A 279 -22.74 2.64 28.02
CA CYS A 279 -21.43 3.31 27.96
C CYS A 279 -20.73 3.34 29.32
N SER A 280 -19.43 3.07 29.32
CA SER A 280 -18.62 3.14 30.54
C SER A 280 -18.42 4.58 31.05
N LEU A 281 -18.58 5.59 30.21
CA LEU A 281 -18.45 7.01 30.59
C LEU A 281 -19.83 7.66 30.83
N PRO A 282 -19.92 8.66 31.72
CA PRO A 282 -21.10 9.52 31.78
C PRO A 282 -21.21 10.34 30.48
N SER A 283 -22.45 10.73 30.11
CA SER A 283 -22.75 11.47 28.86
C SER A 283 -21.89 12.74 28.67
N GLU A 284 -21.55 13.42 29.76
CA GLU A 284 -20.76 14.66 29.73
C GLU A 284 -19.29 14.41 29.38
N ALA A 285 -18.74 13.26 29.79
CA ALA A 285 -17.35 12.88 29.57
C ALA A 285 -17.15 12.04 28.30
N CYS A 286 -18.24 11.52 27.73
CA CYS A 286 -18.18 10.72 26.51
C CYS A 286 -17.93 11.61 25.29
N PRO A 287 -16.92 11.30 24.44
CA PRO A 287 -16.69 12.04 23.20
C PRO A 287 -17.78 11.80 22.14
N TYR A 288 -18.70 10.86 22.37
CA TYR A 288 -19.79 10.49 21.49
C TYR A 288 -21.15 10.77 22.13
N ALA A 289 -22.16 11.03 21.31
CA ALA A 289 -23.50 11.42 21.75
C ALA A 289 -24.30 10.22 22.32
N HIS A 290 -24.84 10.36 23.53
CA HIS A 290 -25.75 9.37 24.15
C HIS A 290 -27.20 9.64 23.75
N GLY A 291 -27.49 9.50 22.46
CA GLY A 291 -28.79 9.80 21.87
C GLY A 291 -28.74 10.94 20.86
N THR A 292 -29.84 11.15 20.14
CA THR A 292 -29.95 12.18 19.09
C THR A 292 -29.90 13.60 19.62
N GLU A 293 -30.34 13.82 20.87
CA GLU A 293 -30.36 15.12 21.54
C GLU A 293 -28.95 15.71 21.78
N GLU A 294 -27.95 14.83 21.87
CA GLU A 294 -26.57 15.22 22.14
C GLU A 294 -25.74 15.41 20.87
N LEU A 295 -26.29 15.04 19.71
CA LEU A 295 -25.59 15.07 18.43
C LEU A 295 -25.42 16.52 17.94
N ARG A 296 -24.20 16.86 17.51
CA ARG A 296 -23.83 18.20 17.00
C ARG A 296 -23.40 18.16 15.54
#